data_AF-A0A2E7KUY9-F1
#
_entry.id   AF-A0A2E7KUY9-F1
#
_cell.length_a   1.000
_cell.length_b   1.000
_cell.length_c   1.000
_cell.angle_alpha   90.00
_cell.angle_beta   90.00
_cell.angle_gamma   90.00
#
_symmetry.space_group_name_H-M   'P 1'
#
loop_
_entity.id
_entity.type
_entity.pdbx_description
1 polymer ?
#
loop_
_entity_poly.entity_id
_entity_poly.type
_entity_poly.pdbx_seq_one_letter_code
_entity_poly.pdbx_strand_id
1 'polypeptide(L)'
;MKKIYALLLILLTAGCSKNEANKKEDQNFDLKEPKQVSSNYTPQAGAVDMKTLDLNPEGLFCLEGSDVPYTGKVFSLWANGNVEVEGSYKDGKPDGLTTFW
;
A
#
# COMPACT_ATOMS: atom_id res chain seq x y z
N MET A 1 -15.97 -12.22 -49.93
CA MET A 1 -15.26 -10.96 -50.23
C MET A 1 -15.06 -10.21 -48.92
N LYS A 2 -13.83 -9.78 -48.66
CA LYS A 2 -13.29 -9.39 -47.35
C LYS A 2 -13.68 -7.96 -46.96
N LYS A 3 -14.16 -7.86 -45.73
CA LYS A 3 -14.16 -6.77 -44.73
C LYS A 3 -13.88 -5.33 -45.20
N ILE A 4 -14.97 -4.56 -45.19
CA ILE A 4 -15.19 -3.18 -44.75
C ILE A 4 -13.95 -2.42 -44.21
N TYR A 5 -13.58 -1.40 -44.99
CA TYR A 5 -13.02 -0.09 -44.66
C TYR A 5 -12.05 0.02 -43.48
N ALA A 6 -10.77 0.04 -43.83
CA ALA A 6 -9.69 0.57 -43.00
C ALA A 6 -9.44 2.05 -43.32
N LEU A 7 -9.05 2.78 -42.26
CA LEU A 7 -8.27 4.02 -42.24
C LEU A 7 -9.00 5.35 -42.52
N LEU A 8 -9.49 5.96 -41.43
CA LEU A 8 -9.45 7.40 -41.22
C LEU A 8 -8.68 7.68 -39.91
N LEU A 9 -7.62 8.45 -40.06
CA LEU A 9 -6.64 8.89 -39.06
C LEU A 9 -7.24 9.96 -38.13
N ILE A 10 -7.12 9.81 -36.80
CA ILE A 10 -6.85 10.95 -35.89
C ILE A 10 -5.94 10.48 -34.73
N LEU A 11 -4.76 11.09 -34.68
CA LEU A 11 -3.79 11.07 -33.59
C LEU A 11 -4.35 11.79 -32.35
N LEU A 12 -4.41 11.11 -31.21
CA LEU A 12 -4.15 11.70 -29.89
C LEU A 12 -3.53 10.61 -29.01
N THR A 13 -2.23 10.39 -29.18
CA THR A 13 -1.42 9.91 -28.08
C THR A 13 -1.45 11.02 -27.02
N ALA A 14 -2.38 10.92 -26.06
CA ALA A 14 -2.13 11.52 -24.76
C ALA A 14 -0.93 10.76 -24.19
N GLY A 15 0.27 11.28 -24.48
CA GLY A 15 1.47 10.79 -23.85
C GLY A 15 1.26 10.85 -22.34
N CYS A 16 1.67 9.79 -21.64
CA CYS A 16 2.04 9.93 -20.24
C CYS A 16 3.10 11.02 -20.18
N SER A 17 2.69 12.23 -19.82
CA SER A 17 3.62 13.29 -19.47
C SER A 17 4.31 12.82 -18.19
N LYS A 18 5.57 12.41 -18.31
CA LYS A 18 6.49 12.37 -17.19
C LYS A 18 6.64 13.81 -16.71
N ASN A 19 5.91 14.16 -15.66
CA ASN A 19 6.13 15.35 -14.88
C ASN A 19 7.30 15.10 -13.92
N GLU A 20 8.51 15.20 -14.45
CA GLU A 20 9.70 15.50 -13.66
C GLU A 20 9.67 16.99 -13.32
N ALA A 21 8.94 17.37 -12.26
CA ALA A 21 9.10 18.65 -11.62
C ALA A 21 10.13 18.50 -10.49
N ASN A 22 11.38 18.82 -10.83
CA ASN A 22 12.45 19.04 -9.87
C ASN A 22 12.08 20.25 -9.00
N LYS A 23 11.78 20.04 -7.72
CA LYS A 23 11.93 21.07 -6.69
C LYS A 23 13.05 20.64 -5.77
N LYS A 24 14.28 21.03 -6.12
CA LYS A 24 15.35 21.21 -5.13
C LYS A 24 15.01 22.48 -4.34
N GLU A 25 14.62 22.29 -3.10
CA GLU A 25 14.78 23.27 -2.03
C GLU A 25 15.39 22.50 -0.85
N ASP A 26 16.71 22.54 -0.87
CA ASP A 26 17.66 22.38 0.21
C ASP A 26 17.13 22.86 1.56
N GLN A 27 16.55 21.91 2.30
CA GLN A 27 16.77 21.81 3.72
C GLN A 27 17.64 20.57 3.91
N ASN A 28 18.88 20.76 4.34
CA ASN A 28 19.67 19.70 4.93
C ASN A 28 19.00 19.27 6.26
N PHE A 29 17.84 18.63 6.18
CA PHE A 29 17.34 17.79 7.23
C PHE A 29 17.94 16.43 6.93
N ASP A 30 18.98 16.10 7.68
CA ASP A 30 19.58 14.77 7.75
C ASP A 30 18.44 13.79 8.09
N LEU A 31 17.73 13.33 7.05
CA LEU A 31 16.87 12.15 7.06
C LEU A 31 17.83 11.00 7.29
N LYS A 32 18.29 10.87 8.53
CA LYS A 32 18.73 9.59 9.04
C LYS A 32 17.61 8.64 8.68
N GLU A 33 17.91 7.69 7.81
CA GLU A 33 17.10 6.49 7.66
C GLU A 33 16.56 6.14 9.06
N PRO A 34 15.24 5.99 9.25
CA PRO A 34 14.70 5.72 10.56
C PRO A 34 15.44 4.49 11.06
N LYS A 35 16.33 4.72 12.05
CA LYS A 35 17.06 3.64 12.70
C LYS A 35 15.97 2.66 13.10
N GLN A 36 16.03 1.44 12.59
CA GLN A 36 15.12 0.37 12.94
C GLN A 36 15.08 0.30 14.47
N VAL A 37 14.09 0.95 15.09
CA VAL A 37 13.93 0.93 16.53
C VAL A 37 13.49 -0.49 16.81
N SER A 38 14.33 -1.28 17.46
CA SER A 38 13.95 -2.64 17.84
C SER A 38 12.77 -2.55 18.79
N SER A 39 11.57 -2.84 18.30
CA SER A 39 10.39 -2.95 19.15
C SER A 39 10.55 -4.20 20.04
N ASN A 40 10.15 -4.10 21.30
CA ASN A 40 9.99 -5.27 22.17
C ASN A 40 8.60 -5.90 22.00
N TYR A 41 7.80 -5.38 21.07
CA TYR A 41 6.47 -5.90 20.77
C TYR A 41 6.59 -7.19 19.97
N THR A 42 5.92 -8.23 20.47
CA THR A 42 5.77 -9.50 19.75
C THR A 42 4.38 -9.55 19.14
N PRO A 43 4.24 -9.52 17.80
CA PRO A 43 2.94 -9.64 17.16
C PRO A 43 2.27 -10.97 17.48
N GLN A 44 0.95 -10.99 17.41
CA GLN A 44 0.17 -12.21 17.50
C GLN A 44 0.59 -13.19 16.38
N ALA A 45 0.51 -14.49 16.65
CA ALA A 45 0.91 -15.51 15.68
C ALA A 45 0.14 -15.34 14.36
N GLY A 46 0.88 -15.23 13.25
CA GLY A 46 0.32 -15.01 11.92
C GLY A 46 -0.17 -13.58 11.63
N ALA A 47 0.07 -12.63 12.54
CA ALA A 47 -0.19 -11.23 12.26
C ALA A 47 0.82 -10.67 11.24
N VAL A 48 0.32 -9.91 10.28
CA VAL A 48 1.15 -9.18 9.31
C VAL A 48 1.17 -7.69 9.66
N ASP A 49 2.27 -7.00 9.33
CA ASP A 49 2.32 -5.55 9.46
C ASP A 49 1.33 -4.95 8.45
N MET A 50 0.46 -4.04 8.90
CA MET A 50 -0.54 -3.41 8.06
C MET A 50 0.08 -2.64 6.89
N LYS A 51 1.37 -2.26 6.98
CA LYS A 51 2.15 -1.66 5.89
C LYS A 51 2.42 -2.61 4.72
N THR A 52 2.27 -3.93 4.91
CA THR A 52 2.41 -4.93 3.84
C THR A 52 1.08 -5.28 3.18
N LEU A 53 0.03 -4.48 3.42
CA LEU A 53 -1.28 -4.62 2.80
C LEU A 53 -1.53 -3.50 1.78
N ASP A 54 -2.10 -3.88 0.64
CA ASP A 54 -2.53 -2.98 -0.43
C ASP A 54 -4.01 -3.19 -0.76
N LEU A 55 -4.61 -2.23 -1.46
CA LEU A 55 -5.96 -2.36 -1.99
C LEU A 55 -5.94 -2.97 -3.39
N ASN A 56 -6.74 -4.00 -3.61
CA ASN A 56 -7.03 -4.48 -4.96
C ASN A 56 -7.96 -3.48 -5.70
N PRO A 57 -8.25 -3.68 -7.00
CA PRO A 57 -9.15 -2.79 -7.77
C PRO A 57 -10.57 -2.68 -7.22
N GLU A 58 -11.01 -3.61 -6.38
CA GLU A 58 -12.32 -3.60 -5.72
C GLU A 58 -12.30 -2.87 -4.35
N GLY A 59 -11.13 -2.39 -3.91
CA GLY A 59 -10.95 -1.73 -2.63
C GLY A 59 -10.90 -2.68 -1.44
N LEU A 60 -10.50 -3.94 -1.65
CA LEU A 60 -10.30 -4.94 -0.61
C LEU A 60 -8.81 -5.04 -0.27
N PHE A 61 -8.48 -5.12 1.02
CA PHE A 61 -7.11 -5.29 1.47
C PHE A 61 -6.58 -6.67 1.12
N CYS A 62 -5.40 -6.71 0.51
CA CYS A 62 -4.66 -7.89 0.09
C CYS A 62 -3.20 -7.75 0.53
N LEU A 63 -2.43 -8.84 0.55
CA LEU A 63 -0.98 -8.73 0.72
C LEU A 63 -0.38 -8.04 -0.51
N GLU A 64 0.67 -7.24 -0.31
CA GLU A 64 1.42 -6.62 -1.42
C GLU A 64 1.80 -7.69 -2.46
N GLY A 65 1.45 -7.43 -3.73
CA GLY A 65 1.67 -8.37 -4.84
C GLY A 65 0.63 -9.49 -4.98
N SER A 66 -0.46 -9.46 -4.21
CA SER A 66 -1.59 -10.39 -4.31
C SER A 66 -2.90 -9.66 -4.60
N ASP A 67 -3.75 -10.24 -5.43
CA ASP A 67 -5.13 -9.77 -5.65
C ASP A 67 -6.16 -10.52 -4.78
N VAL A 68 -5.71 -11.53 -4.00
CA VAL A 68 -6.56 -12.31 -3.10
C VAL A 68 -6.81 -11.53 -1.80
N PRO A 69 -8.06 -11.25 -1.44
CA PRO A 69 -8.39 -10.53 -0.20
C PRO A 69 -7.83 -11.21 1.04
N TYR A 70 -7.14 -10.44 1.87
CA TYR A 70 -6.46 -10.93 3.06
C TYR A 70 -7.46 -11.36 4.14
N THR A 71 -7.17 -12.48 4.79
CA THR A 71 -7.87 -12.94 6.00
C THR A 71 -6.83 -13.34 7.03
N GLY A 72 -6.84 -12.67 8.19
CA GLY A 72 -5.85 -12.90 9.24
C GLY A 72 -5.73 -11.74 10.22
N LYS A 73 -4.71 -11.80 11.08
CA LYS A 73 -4.41 -10.77 12.07
C LYS A 73 -3.51 -9.69 11.47
N VAL A 74 -3.62 -8.48 11.97
CA VAL A 74 -2.76 -7.36 11.59
C VAL A 74 -2.27 -6.62 12.81
N PHE A 75 -1.13 -5.95 12.66
CA PHE A 75 -0.65 -4.96 13.61
C PHE A 75 -0.03 -3.77 12.86
N SER A 76 0.09 -2.63 13.53
CA SER A 76 0.97 -1.54 13.09
C SER A 76 1.75 -1.01 14.28
N LEU A 77 2.95 -0.49 14.01
CA LEU A 77 3.81 0.14 15.00
C LEU A 77 3.99 1.62 14.66
N TRP A 78 3.93 2.44 15.70
CA TRP A 78 4.43 3.81 15.69
C TRP A 78 5.93 3.85 15.34
N ALA A 79 6.43 5.00 14.91
CA ALA A 79 7.85 5.18 14.59
C ALA A 79 8.80 4.89 15.77
N ASN A 80 8.31 4.96 17.00
CA ASN A 80 9.06 4.61 18.21
C ASN A 80 9.04 3.10 18.54
N GLY A 81 8.42 2.26 17.69
CA GLY A 81 8.33 0.81 17.87
C GLY A 81 7.21 0.35 18.83
N ASN A 82 6.45 1.26 19.43
CA ASN A 82 5.27 0.89 20.21
C ASN A 82 4.13 0.49 19.28
N VAL A 83 3.28 -0.42 19.75
CA VAL A 83 2.06 -0.81 19.04
C VAL A 83 1.15 0.39 18.88
N GLU A 84 0.61 0.55 17.67
CA GLU A 84 -0.35 1.58 17.29
C GLU A 84 -1.73 0.92 17.13
N VAL A 85 -1.79 -0.16 16.36
CA VAL A 85 -3.02 -0.92 16.09
C VAL A 85 -2.79 -2.42 16.23
N GLU A 86 -3.80 -3.12 16.73
CA GLU A 86 -3.99 -4.57 16.54
C GLU A 86 -5.41 -4.86 16.09
N GLY A 87 -5.58 -5.79 15.13
CA GLY A 87 -6.91 -6.15 14.62
C GLY A 87 -6.93 -7.41 13.77
N SER A 88 -8.05 -7.64 13.08
CA SER A 88 -8.19 -8.69 12.08
C SER A 88 -8.86 -8.17 10.81
N TYR A 89 -8.59 -8.88 9.72
CA TYR A 89 -9.29 -8.77 8.46
C TYR A 89 -9.94 -10.11 8.10
N LYS A 90 -11.10 -10.04 7.45
CA LYS A 90 -11.77 -11.16 6.80
C LYS A 90 -12.25 -10.70 5.43
N ASP A 91 -11.90 -11.46 4.39
CA ASP A 91 -12.22 -11.15 3.00
C ASP A 91 -11.78 -9.72 2.60
N GLY A 92 -10.60 -9.30 3.08
CA GLY A 92 -10.02 -7.99 2.83
C GLY A 92 -10.72 -6.81 3.50
N LYS A 93 -11.60 -7.08 4.49
CA LYS A 93 -12.31 -6.05 5.27
C LYS A 93 -12.00 -6.20 6.77
N PRO A 94 -11.99 -5.10 7.55
CA PRO A 94 -11.84 -5.18 9.00
C PRO A 94 -12.90 -6.11 9.61
N ASP A 95 -12.48 -7.03 10.47
CA ASP A 95 -13.34 -8.05 11.08
C ASP A 95 -12.98 -8.23 12.57
N GLY A 96 -13.99 -8.12 13.43
CA GLY A 96 -13.84 -8.25 14.88
C GLY A 96 -13.30 -7.00 15.58
N LEU A 97 -12.76 -7.19 16.78
CA LEU A 97 -12.26 -6.09 17.62
C LEU A 97 -10.94 -5.55 17.06
N THR A 98 -10.88 -4.23 16.92
CA THR A 98 -9.65 -3.48 16.65
C THR A 98 -9.32 -2.62 17.86
N THR A 99 -8.07 -2.68 18.30
CA THR A 99 -7.56 -1.89 19.42
C THR A 99 -6.55 -0.88 18.89
N PHE A 100 -6.70 0.37 19.33
CA PHE A 100 -5.80 1.49 19.06
C PHE A 100 -5.18 1.94 20.38
N TRP A 101 -3.89 2.23 20.38
CA TRP A 101 -3.10 2.59 21.56
C TRP A 101 -2.62 4.04 21.54
#